data_AF-A0A4Q9LKL9-F1
#
_entry.id   AF-A0A4Q9LKL9-F1
#
_cell.length_a   1.000
_cell.length_b   1.000
_cell.length_c   1.000
_cell.angle_alpha   90.00
_cell.angle_beta   90.00
_cell.angle_gamma   90.00
#
_symmetry.space_group_name_H-M   'P 1'
#
loop_
_entity.id
_entity.type
_entity.pdbx_description
1 polymer ?
#
loop_
_entity_poly.entity_id
_entity_poly.type
_entity_poly.pdbx_seq_one_letter_code
_entity_poly.pdbx_strand_id
1 'polypeptide(L)'
;MYFKDKDSNINIKIDQVEKIFNDLRSRLVFMNKEIDNIGNDSFLKNIDVENENIKNTPKTLIENCSNENCGCHMNNCDNLYDTNHNLKHIICDQNKLETDDLTKKKLDTLYVFIDELSMKLKQLESEIVQRNQEIVNLKEENENNDLQHKYVIESFKSENNKYLEEIKIKNENYMKELNEMKNLLKNKENEIQIKQQKILDLQENKSVLELKLKNLEKMEEKIEIFKMKERKLIEEIIDLKGAIRVFCRIRPKFYKNTDSKNYEIEYSDDKITIKEKIESSYNNFNIKTHNFLFDKVFGPECDQLQVYDEISFLIRSILDGYKVCIFAYGQTGSGKTYTMDGIEDNPGIIPRSVSEIFEVSKELSKNNWKFEFIISFVEIYNENIVDLLENNTKKCDIRHENDETYITNCTYKVIETLEDFTRHFKNALENRTTGVTFVNERSSRSHSIFTLKINLCNSVTNQKRQGILNLIDLAGSERLSESKCEKIRLVETQNINKSLACLGNVINSLIKKDSHIAFRDSKLTYLLKNNFLGKSRTIMIVNVSPDWMHLNETICSLRFSSNVKQCRLGKATSNVHKNV
;
A
#
# COMPACT_ATOMS: atom_id res chain seq x y z
N MET A 1 -47.60 -2.69 8.50
CA MET A 1 -48.97 -2.11 8.63
C MET A 1 -48.92 -0.62 8.31
N TYR A 2 -48.39 -0.27 7.13
CA TYR A 2 -48.14 1.11 6.69
C TYR A 2 -48.21 1.23 5.15
N PHE A 3 -49.02 0.37 4.53
CA PHE A 3 -49.25 0.33 3.07
C PHE A 3 -50.69 -0.09 2.72
N LYS A 4 -51.65 0.05 3.65
CA LYS A 4 -53.09 -0.16 3.39
C LYS A 4 -53.93 1.12 3.39
N ASP A 5 -53.33 2.28 3.68
CA ASP A 5 -54.00 3.60 3.73
C ASP A 5 -53.69 4.52 2.53
N LYS A 6 -53.01 4.00 1.49
CA LYS A 6 -52.81 4.73 0.22
C LYS A 6 -53.71 4.26 -0.92
N ASP A 7 -54.26 3.04 -0.85
CA ASP A 7 -55.19 2.52 -1.86
C ASP A 7 -56.62 3.06 -1.69
N SER A 8 -57.02 3.40 -0.46
CA SER A 8 -58.32 4.03 -0.18
C SER A 8 -58.40 5.46 -0.73
N ASN A 9 -57.31 6.22 -0.69
CA ASN A 9 -57.23 7.59 -1.22
C ASN A 9 -57.09 7.65 -2.77
N ILE A 10 -56.62 6.57 -3.40
CA ILE A 10 -56.58 6.44 -4.87
C ILE A 10 -57.97 6.03 -5.39
N ASN A 11 -58.65 5.09 -4.74
CA ASN A 11 -60.01 4.70 -5.13
C ASN A 11 -61.04 5.84 -4.95
N ILE A 12 -60.93 6.66 -3.89
CA ILE A 12 -61.78 7.85 -3.72
C ILE A 12 -61.53 8.89 -4.84
N LYS A 13 -60.29 9.02 -5.35
CA LYS A 13 -59.98 9.90 -6.48
C LYS A 13 -60.43 9.33 -7.81
N ILE A 14 -60.38 8.01 -8.00
CA ILE A 14 -60.90 7.35 -9.20
C ILE A 14 -62.43 7.47 -9.25
N ASP A 15 -63.13 7.25 -8.14
CA ASP A 15 -64.59 7.42 -8.05
C ASP A 15 -65.01 8.88 -8.31
N GLN A 16 -64.23 9.86 -7.82
CA GLN A 16 -64.48 11.28 -8.11
C GLN A 16 -64.23 11.62 -9.59
N VAL A 17 -63.20 11.05 -10.21
CA VAL A 17 -62.91 11.22 -11.64
C VAL A 17 -63.97 10.51 -12.50
N GLU A 18 -64.42 9.32 -12.14
CA GLU A 18 -65.54 8.62 -12.81
C GLU A 18 -66.85 9.39 -12.67
N LYS A 19 -67.11 10.01 -11.52
CA LYS A 19 -68.30 10.85 -11.33
C LYS A 19 -68.26 12.11 -12.19
N ILE A 20 -67.08 12.74 -12.35
CA ILE A 20 -66.86 13.87 -13.26
C ILE A 20 -66.96 13.41 -14.73
N PHE A 21 -66.41 12.25 -15.08
CA PHE A 21 -66.50 11.68 -16.42
C PHE A 21 -67.95 11.31 -16.78
N ASN A 22 -68.71 10.77 -15.83
CA ASN A 22 -70.13 10.45 -16.03
C ASN A 22 -70.99 11.72 -16.10
N ASP A 23 -70.70 12.77 -15.32
CA ASP A 23 -71.38 14.07 -15.45
C ASP A 23 -71.06 14.75 -16.79
N LEU A 24 -69.79 14.71 -17.23
CA LEU A 24 -69.38 15.18 -18.56
C LEU A 24 -69.99 14.34 -19.68
N ARG A 25 -70.12 13.03 -19.51
CA ARG A 25 -70.78 12.13 -20.48
C ARG A 25 -72.28 12.37 -20.53
N SER A 26 -72.94 12.63 -19.40
CA SER A 26 -74.35 13.03 -19.34
C SER A 26 -74.57 14.41 -19.97
N ARG A 27 -73.65 15.36 -19.78
CA ARG A 27 -73.67 16.67 -20.45
C ARG A 27 -73.37 16.56 -21.95
N LEU A 28 -72.47 15.67 -22.37
CA LEU A 28 -72.22 15.37 -23.79
C LEU A 28 -73.40 14.66 -24.43
N VAL A 29 -74.11 13.78 -23.72
CA VAL A 29 -75.35 13.15 -24.20
C VAL A 29 -76.50 14.17 -24.24
N PHE A 30 -76.54 15.14 -23.33
CA PHE A 30 -77.49 16.24 -23.36
C PHE A 30 -77.19 17.21 -24.50
N MET A 31 -75.93 17.61 -24.69
CA MET A 31 -75.48 18.44 -25.82
C MET A 31 -75.63 17.71 -27.16
N ASN A 32 -75.34 16.41 -27.25
CA ASN A 32 -75.60 15.63 -28.45
C ASN A 32 -77.11 15.46 -28.70
N LYS A 33 -77.95 15.38 -27.66
CA LYS A 33 -79.42 15.45 -27.82
C LYS A 33 -79.91 16.82 -28.24
N GLU A 34 -79.27 17.92 -27.82
CA GLU A 34 -79.59 19.26 -28.33
C GLU A 34 -79.05 19.50 -29.74
N ILE A 35 -77.92 18.90 -30.12
CA ILE A 35 -77.37 18.91 -31.49
C ILE A 35 -78.22 18.01 -32.42
N ASP A 36 -78.68 16.85 -31.94
CA ASP A 36 -79.60 15.97 -32.67
C ASP A 36 -81.02 16.55 -32.78
N ASN A 37 -81.44 17.42 -31.84
CA ASN A 37 -82.69 18.19 -31.90
C ASN A 37 -82.58 19.52 -32.68
N ILE A 38 -81.38 19.91 -33.12
CA ILE A 38 -81.12 21.06 -34.02
C ILE A 38 -80.85 20.62 -35.47
N GLY A 39 -81.09 19.35 -35.78
CA GLY A 39 -81.43 18.93 -37.14
C GLY A 39 -80.32 18.16 -37.85
N ASN A 40 -80.51 16.84 -37.86
CA ASN A 40 -80.49 16.14 -39.12
C ASN A 40 -81.77 16.47 -39.89
N ASP A 41 -81.68 17.39 -40.85
CA ASP A 41 -82.19 17.11 -42.18
C ASP A 41 -81.41 17.91 -43.24
N SER A 42 -80.73 17.17 -44.11
CA SER A 42 -80.09 17.55 -45.39
C SER A 42 -78.61 17.99 -45.48
N PHE A 43 -77.83 18.16 -44.41
CA PHE A 43 -76.48 18.78 -44.57
C PHE A 43 -75.23 17.89 -44.48
N LEU A 44 -75.34 16.57 -44.24
CA LEU A 44 -74.16 15.68 -44.17
C LEU A 44 -74.32 14.36 -44.96
N LYS A 45 -75.18 14.35 -45.98
CA LYS A 45 -75.32 13.23 -46.93
C LYS A 45 -74.88 13.51 -48.37
N ASN A 46 -74.32 14.68 -48.67
CA ASN A 46 -73.82 14.98 -50.02
C ASN A 46 -72.30 15.19 -50.15
N ILE A 47 -71.53 15.17 -49.06
CA ILE A 47 -70.09 15.51 -49.12
C ILE A 47 -69.19 14.35 -49.59
N ASP A 48 -69.67 13.11 -49.59
CA ASP A 48 -68.98 11.96 -50.21
C ASP A 48 -69.54 11.57 -51.59
N VAL A 49 -70.50 12.34 -52.12
CA VAL A 49 -71.00 12.24 -53.51
C VAL A 49 -70.53 13.43 -54.37
N GLU A 50 -70.04 14.51 -53.76
CA GLU A 50 -69.48 15.68 -54.46
C GLU A 50 -67.96 15.63 -54.68
N ASN A 51 -67.23 14.68 -54.08
CA ASN A 51 -65.77 14.55 -54.26
C ASN A 51 -65.35 13.65 -55.44
N GLU A 52 -66.28 12.98 -56.13
CA GLU A 52 -66.00 12.18 -57.35
C GLU A 52 -66.45 12.85 -58.67
N ASN A 53 -67.13 14.01 -58.62
CA ASN A 53 -67.56 14.74 -59.84
C ASN A 53 -66.64 15.91 -60.25
N ILE A 54 -65.51 16.11 -59.57
CA ILE A 54 -64.50 17.13 -59.92
C ILE A 54 -63.25 16.42 -60.46
N LYS A 55 -63.42 15.70 -61.57
CA LYS A 55 -62.35 15.23 -62.48
C LYS A 55 -63.00 14.51 -63.67
N ASN A 56 -63.47 15.30 -64.64
CA ASN A 56 -63.43 15.02 -66.09
C ASN A 56 -64.27 16.07 -66.85
N THR A 57 -63.59 17.14 -67.30
CA THR A 57 -63.60 17.72 -68.67
C THR A 57 -64.90 17.74 -69.53
N PRO A 58 -64.99 18.59 -70.58
CA PRO A 58 -64.57 20.00 -70.76
C PRO A 58 -65.65 20.83 -71.52
N LYS A 59 -65.45 22.15 -71.67
CA LYS A 59 -65.90 23.06 -72.79
C LYS A 59 -66.31 24.44 -72.27
N THR A 60 -65.53 25.49 -72.56
CA THR A 60 -65.84 26.51 -73.59
C THR A 60 -67.26 27.07 -73.47
N LEU A 61 -67.36 28.32 -73.00
CA LEU A 61 -68.25 29.40 -73.47
C LEU A 61 -68.29 30.50 -72.40
N ILE A 62 -67.24 31.32 -72.40
CA ILE A 62 -67.41 32.75 -72.19
C ILE A 62 -68.05 33.22 -73.49
N GLU A 63 -69.38 33.28 -73.53
CA GLU A 63 -70.18 34.15 -74.38
C GLU A 63 -71.67 33.85 -74.22
N ASN A 64 -72.41 34.92 -73.96
CA ASN A 64 -73.83 35.11 -74.27
C ASN A 64 -74.90 34.51 -73.34
N CYS A 65 -75.72 35.45 -72.87
CA CYS A 65 -77.08 35.31 -72.33
C CYS A 65 -77.22 34.97 -70.85
N SER A 66 -77.10 36.01 -70.02
CA SER A 66 -78.21 36.38 -69.13
C SER A 66 -79.01 37.54 -69.76
N ASN A 67 -79.63 37.24 -70.91
CA ASN A 67 -81.01 37.62 -71.19
C ASN A 67 -81.81 36.44 -70.59
N GLU A 68 -82.77 36.60 -69.70
CA GLU A 68 -83.96 37.41 -69.89
C GLU A 68 -84.64 37.76 -68.56
N ASN A 69 -85.12 39.00 -68.51
CA ASN A 69 -86.45 39.40 -68.06
C ASN A 69 -86.79 39.38 -66.56
N CYS A 70 -86.59 40.53 -65.91
CA CYS A 70 -87.70 41.29 -65.33
C CYS A 70 -87.30 42.75 -65.14
N GLY A 71 -87.55 43.54 -66.18
CA GLY A 71 -87.44 45.01 -66.19
C GLY A 71 -88.13 45.63 -67.41
N CYS A 72 -89.03 44.89 -68.06
CA CYS A 72 -89.95 45.41 -69.06
C CYS A 72 -91.26 45.76 -68.35
N HIS A 73 -91.43 47.03 -67.99
CA HIS A 73 -92.68 47.81 -68.06
C HIS A 73 -92.52 49.15 -67.32
N MET A 74 -91.63 50.01 -67.83
CA MET A 74 -91.86 51.46 -67.88
C MET A 74 -91.94 51.85 -69.37
N ASN A 75 -92.86 51.20 -70.09
CA ASN A 75 -93.37 51.69 -71.36
C ASN A 75 -94.78 52.22 -71.08
N ASN A 76 -95.09 53.39 -71.65
CA ASN A 76 -96.43 54.00 -71.73
C ASN A 76 -96.92 54.85 -70.54
N CYS A 77 -96.17 55.85 -70.08
CA CYS A 77 -96.78 56.96 -69.33
C CYS A 77 -96.60 58.36 -69.97
N ASP A 78 -95.67 58.54 -70.91
CA ASP A 78 -95.65 59.76 -71.74
C ASP A 78 -96.70 59.75 -72.87
N ASN A 79 -97.27 58.59 -73.20
CA ASN A 79 -98.36 58.47 -74.19
C ASN A 79 -99.78 58.63 -73.62
N LEU A 80 -99.94 58.90 -72.31
CA LEU A 80 -101.23 59.07 -71.63
C LEU A 80 -101.52 60.51 -71.17
N TYR A 81 -100.56 61.43 -71.24
CA TYR A 81 -100.81 62.88 -71.14
C TYR A 81 -101.25 63.46 -72.50
N ASP A 82 -100.69 62.99 -73.61
CA ASP A 82 -101.04 63.46 -74.97
C ASP A 82 -102.36 62.88 -75.51
N THR A 83 -102.81 61.72 -75.03
CA THR A 83 -104.16 61.20 -75.34
C THR A 83 -105.24 61.79 -74.43
N ASN A 84 -104.91 62.33 -73.25
CA ASN A 84 -105.85 63.05 -72.39
C ASN A 84 -106.11 64.50 -72.83
N HIS A 85 -105.16 65.13 -73.53
CA HIS A 85 -105.41 66.44 -74.13
C HIS A 85 -106.34 66.36 -75.36
N ASN A 86 -106.41 65.19 -76.01
CA ASN A 86 -107.31 64.91 -77.14
C ASN A 86 -108.74 64.48 -76.73
N LEU A 87 -109.02 64.21 -75.45
CA LEU A 87 -110.38 63.96 -74.94
C LEU A 87 -111.10 65.24 -74.49
N LYS A 88 -110.40 66.37 -74.34
CA LYS A 88 -111.00 67.69 -74.06
C LYS A 88 -111.69 68.33 -75.28
N HIS A 89 -111.40 67.86 -76.50
CA HIS A 89 -111.89 68.50 -77.73
C HIS A 89 -112.97 67.72 -78.49
N ILE A 90 -113.27 66.47 -78.07
CA ILE A 90 -114.21 65.57 -78.80
C ILE A 90 -115.51 65.31 -78.02
N ILE A 91 -115.62 65.75 -76.76
CA ILE A 91 -116.88 65.74 -75.98
C ILE A 91 -117.28 67.18 -75.63
N CYS A 92 -117.44 68.02 -76.65
CA CYS A 92 -118.11 69.31 -76.51
C CYS A 92 -118.93 69.71 -77.75
N ASP A 93 -119.32 68.76 -78.61
CA ASP A 93 -120.33 69.01 -79.65
C ASP A 93 -121.60 68.20 -79.35
N GLN A 94 -122.62 68.96 -78.95
CA GLN A 94 -124.05 68.62 -78.93
C GLN A 94 -124.53 67.52 -77.97
N ASN A 95 -124.92 67.94 -76.76
CA ASN A 95 -126.12 67.41 -76.11
C ASN A 95 -126.90 68.56 -75.46
N LYS A 96 -127.73 69.23 -76.28
CA LYS A 96 -129.00 69.77 -75.77
C LYS A 96 -129.94 68.57 -75.69
N LEU A 97 -130.19 68.04 -74.49
CA LEU A 97 -131.50 67.64 -73.96
C LEU A 97 -131.30 66.83 -72.67
N GLU A 98 -131.89 67.37 -71.61
CA GLU A 98 -132.05 66.93 -70.22
C GLU A 98 -131.86 65.43 -69.93
N THR A 99 -130.88 65.10 -69.07
CA THR A 99 -130.84 63.84 -68.30
C THR A 99 -130.28 64.07 -66.88
N ASP A 100 -130.77 63.24 -65.96
CA ASP A 100 -130.90 63.39 -64.50
C ASP A 100 -129.64 63.69 -63.63
N ASP A 101 -129.88 64.40 -62.53
CA ASP A 101 -128.95 64.83 -61.46
C ASP A 101 -128.18 63.67 -60.78
N LEU A 102 -128.61 62.42 -60.95
CA LEU A 102 -127.99 61.23 -60.35
C LEU A 102 -126.67 60.82 -61.05
N THR A 103 -126.53 61.12 -62.34
CA THR A 103 -125.37 60.73 -63.16
C THR A 103 -124.15 61.63 -62.95
N LYS A 104 -124.38 62.91 -62.62
CA LYS A 104 -123.33 63.90 -62.36
C LYS A 104 -122.58 63.62 -61.04
N LYS A 105 -123.31 63.23 -59.99
CA LYS A 105 -122.72 62.82 -58.69
C LYS A 105 -121.82 61.59 -58.79
N LYS A 106 -122.14 60.62 -59.64
CA LYS A 106 -121.29 59.42 -59.84
C LYS A 106 -119.97 59.75 -60.53
N LEU A 107 -119.96 60.75 -61.43
CA LEU A 107 -118.77 61.16 -62.17
C LEU A 107 -117.76 61.89 -61.26
N ASP A 108 -118.24 62.80 -60.41
CA ASP A 108 -117.38 63.52 -59.44
C ASP A 108 -116.75 62.57 -58.41
N THR A 109 -117.50 61.53 -57.99
CA THR A 109 -116.98 60.51 -57.08
C THR A 109 -115.86 59.69 -57.72
N LEU A 110 -115.93 59.45 -59.04
CA LEU A 110 -114.92 58.70 -59.78
C LEU A 110 -113.62 59.50 -59.97
N TYR A 111 -113.73 60.83 -60.18
CA TYR A 111 -112.54 61.70 -60.30
C TYR A 111 -111.75 61.79 -58.99
N VAL A 112 -112.42 61.91 -57.84
CA VAL A 112 -111.77 61.88 -56.53
C VAL A 112 -111.03 60.56 -56.31
N PHE A 113 -111.62 59.44 -56.74
CA PHE A 113 -111.01 58.13 -56.61
C PHE A 113 -109.78 57.94 -57.51
N ILE A 114 -109.78 58.55 -58.72
CA ILE A 114 -108.64 58.53 -59.63
C ILE A 114 -107.48 59.37 -59.07
N ASP A 115 -107.76 60.54 -58.48
CA ASP A 115 -106.74 61.36 -57.84
C ASP A 115 -106.12 60.69 -56.61
N GLU A 116 -106.94 60.01 -55.79
CA GLU A 116 -106.44 59.20 -54.67
C GLU A 116 -105.54 58.04 -55.15
N LEU A 117 -105.92 57.37 -56.24
CA LEU A 117 -105.11 56.30 -56.84
C LEU A 117 -103.80 56.85 -57.44
N SER A 118 -103.84 58.03 -58.07
CA SER A 118 -102.64 58.68 -58.61
C SER A 118 -101.66 59.11 -57.51
N MET A 119 -102.17 59.64 -56.40
CA MET A 119 -101.34 59.95 -55.23
C MET A 119 -100.71 58.71 -54.61
N LYS A 120 -101.47 57.60 -54.47
CA LYS A 120 -100.93 56.32 -54.00
C LYS A 120 -99.86 55.75 -54.92
N LEU A 121 -100.04 55.87 -56.24
CA LEU A 121 -99.05 55.42 -57.23
C LEU A 121 -97.73 56.19 -57.07
N LYS A 122 -97.77 57.52 -56.98
CA LYS A 122 -96.56 58.33 -56.73
C LYS A 122 -95.87 57.99 -55.40
N GLN A 123 -96.65 57.69 -54.36
CA GLN A 123 -96.12 57.31 -53.06
C GLN A 123 -95.42 55.94 -53.11
N LEU A 124 -96.02 54.97 -53.80
CA LEU A 124 -95.42 53.64 -54.04
C LEU A 124 -94.17 53.72 -54.91
N GLU A 125 -94.16 54.56 -55.96
CA GLU A 125 -92.98 54.78 -56.80
C GLU A 125 -91.82 55.37 -55.99
N SER A 126 -92.11 56.34 -55.10
CA SER A 126 -91.14 56.90 -54.16
C SER A 126 -90.57 55.82 -53.22
N GLU A 127 -91.42 54.96 -52.65
CA GLU A 127 -90.97 53.86 -51.78
C GLU A 127 -90.12 52.83 -52.53
N ILE A 128 -90.45 52.52 -53.78
CA ILE A 128 -89.68 51.57 -54.60
C ILE A 128 -88.30 52.13 -54.89
N VAL A 129 -88.19 53.42 -55.23
CA VAL A 129 -86.88 54.07 -55.44
C VAL A 129 -86.05 54.05 -54.16
N GLN A 130 -86.64 54.36 -53.00
CA GLN A 130 -85.95 54.28 -51.71
C GLN A 130 -85.47 52.85 -51.39
N ARG A 131 -86.33 51.83 -51.54
CA ARG A 131 -85.96 50.43 -51.29
C ARG A 131 -84.88 49.93 -52.24
N ASN A 132 -84.93 50.33 -53.52
CA ASN A 132 -83.90 49.94 -54.47
C ASN A 132 -82.53 50.54 -54.11
N GLN A 133 -82.52 51.78 -53.62
CA GLN A 133 -81.28 52.41 -53.11
C GLN A 133 -80.75 51.68 -51.87
N GLU A 134 -81.63 51.26 -50.93
CA GLU A 134 -81.23 50.43 -49.78
C GLU A 134 -80.66 49.08 -50.20
N ILE A 135 -81.25 48.40 -51.19
CA ILE A 135 -80.75 47.11 -51.69
C ILE A 135 -79.36 47.25 -52.31
N VAL A 136 -79.09 48.33 -53.04
CA VAL A 136 -77.76 48.59 -53.60
C VAL A 136 -76.74 48.80 -52.48
N ASN A 137 -77.06 49.63 -51.49
CA ASN A 137 -76.18 49.88 -50.35
C ASN A 137 -75.89 48.58 -49.56
N LEU A 138 -76.92 47.76 -49.31
CA LEU A 138 -76.76 46.48 -48.60
C LEU A 138 -75.93 45.47 -49.40
N LYS A 139 -76.01 45.49 -50.74
CA LYS A 139 -75.16 44.64 -51.59
C LYS A 139 -73.69 45.05 -51.52
N GLU A 140 -73.41 46.35 -51.59
CA GLU A 140 -72.04 46.88 -51.42
C GLU A 140 -71.48 46.59 -50.02
N GLU A 141 -72.32 46.66 -48.98
CA GLU A 141 -71.92 46.31 -47.61
C GLU A 141 -71.61 44.82 -47.46
N ASN A 142 -72.41 43.92 -48.06
CA ASN A 142 -72.14 42.49 -48.05
C ASN A 142 -70.87 42.11 -48.82
N GLU A 143 -70.63 42.71 -50.00
CA GLU A 143 -69.39 42.46 -50.74
C GLU A 143 -68.15 42.92 -49.96
N ASN A 144 -68.25 44.04 -49.23
CA ASN A 144 -67.19 44.50 -48.34
C ASN A 144 -66.99 43.57 -47.14
N ASN A 145 -68.06 43.06 -46.53
CA ASN A 145 -68.00 42.10 -45.43
C ASN A 145 -67.36 40.76 -45.89
N ASP A 146 -67.69 40.28 -47.09
CA ASP A 146 -67.09 39.07 -47.66
C ASP A 146 -65.60 39.25 -47.94
N LEU A 147 -65.17 40.42 -48.44
CA LEU A 147 -63.75 40.75 -48.58
C LEU A 147 -63.03 40.78 -47.23
N GLN A 148 -63.65 41.38 -46.21
CA GLN A 148 -63.08 41.43 -44.86
C GLN A 148 -62.96 40.03 -44.25
N HIS A 149 -63.98 39.19 -44.34
CA HIS A 149 -63.93 37.80 -43.88
C HIS A 149 -62.84 36.99 -44.60
N LYS A 150 -62.70 37.15 -45.93
CA LYS A 150 -61.65 36.48 -46.69
C LYS A 150 -60.25 36.91 -46.23
N TYR A 151 -60.05 38.20 -46.00
CA TYR A 151 -58.78 38.73 -45.48
C TYR A 151 -58.45 38.17 -44.09
N VAL A 152 -59.44 38.11 -43.19
CA VAL A 152 -59.26 37.54 -41.85
C VAL A 152 -58.92 36.05 -41.92
N ILE A 153 -59.58 35.27 -42.78
CA ILE A 153 -59.28 33.84 -42.97
C ILE A 153 -57.87 33.63 -43.52
N GLU A 154 -57.45 34.42 -44.51
CA GLU A 154 -56.09 34.34 -45.06
C GLU A 154 -55.02 34.75 -44.03
N SER A 155 -55.31 35.75 -43.21
CA SER A 155 -54.47 36.17 -42.08
C SER A 155 -54.29 35.03 -41.06
N PHE A 156 -55.39 34.41 -40.60
CA PHE A 156 -55.32 33.28 -39.68
C PHE A 156 -54.63 32.05 -40.28
N LYS A 157 -54.83 31.75 -41.58
CA LYS A 157 -54.11 30.67 -42.27
C LYS A 157 -52.61 30.92 -42.32
N SER A 158 -52.21 32.16 -42.62
CA SER A 158 -50.80 32.56 -42.61
C SER A 158 -50.18 32.40 -41.22
N GLU A 159 -50.88 32.84 -40.19
CA GLU A 159 -50.42 32.74 -38.80
C GLU A 159 -50.31 31.28 -38.33
N ASN A 160 -51.32 30.46 -38.61
CA ASN A 160 -51.30 29.02 -38.30
C ASN A 160 -50.18 28.28 -39.03
N ASN A 161 -49.92 28.61 -40.29
CA ASN A 161 -48.81 28.03 -41.04
C ASN A 161 -47.46 28.41 -40.40
N LYS A 162 -47.32 29.65 -39.91
CA LYS A 162 -46.12 30.08 -39.19
C LYS A 162 -45.92 29.29 -37.89
N TYR A 163 -46.97 29.11 -37.08
CA TYR A 163 -46.92 28.29 -35.87
C TYR A 163 -46.58 26.82 -36.17
N LEU A 164 -47.17 26.24 -37.23
CA LEU A 164 -46.87 24.89 -37.68
C LEU A 164 -45.40 24.71 -38.04
N GLU A 165 -44.81 25.67 -38.74
CA GLU A 165 -43.41 25.62 -39.14
C GLU A 165 -42.47 25.78 -37.94
N GLU A 166 -42.81 26.66 -36.98
CA GLU A 166 -42.09 26.78 -35.71
C GLU A 166 -42.12 25.49 -34.89
N ILE A 167 -43.27 24.81 -34.84
CA ILE A 167 -43.42 23.52 -34.14
C ILE A 167 -42.59 22.43 -34.83
N LYS A 168 -42.59 22.38 -36.18
CA LYS A 168 -41.76 21.41 -36.92
C LYS A 168 -40.27 21.59 -36.62
N ILE A 169 -39.77 22.83 -36.66
CA ILE A 169 -38.37 23.13 -36.37
C ILE A 169 -38.02 22.72 -34.92
N LYS A 170 -38.88 23.03 -33.95
CA LYS A 170 -38.68 22.61 -32.55
C LYS A 170 -38.64 21.08 -32.42
N ASN A 171 -39.55 20.37 -33.07
CA ASN A 171 -39.58 18.91 -33.06
C ASN A 171 -38.32 18.30 -33.69
N GLU A 172 -37.83 18.85 -34.81
CA GLU A 172 -36.58 18.40 -35.41
C GLU A 172 -35.38 18.60 -34.47
N ASN A 173 -35.33 19.74 -33.77
CA ASN A 173 -34.28 19.99 -32.78
C ASN A 173 -34.36 19.03 -31.60
N TYR A 174 -35.56 18.81 -31.03
CA TYR A 174 -35.74 17.81 -29.98
C TYR A 174 -35.35 16.40 -30.43
N MET A 175 -35.65 16.03 -31.68
CA MET A 175 -35.25 14.73 -32.22
C MET A 175 -33.73 14.59 -32.37
N LYS A 176 -33.02 15.68 -32.70
CA LYS A 176 -31.55 15.70 -32.72
C LYS A 176 -30.97 15.53 -31.32
N GLU A 177 -31.41 16.32 -30.35
CA GLU A 177 -30.97 16.22 -28.95
C GLU A 177 -31.21 14.81 -28.39
N LEU A 178 -32.37 14.22 -28.69
CA LEU A 178 -32.73 12.88 -28.23
C LEU A 178 -31.82 11.80 -28.83
N ASN A 179 -31.39 11.95 -30.09
CA ASN A 179 -30.43 11.05 -30.72
C ASN A 179 -29.01 11.20 -30.13
N GLU A 180 -28.56 12.43 -29.87
CA GLU A 180 -27.28 12.68 -29.20
C GLU A 180 -27.25 12.05 -27.81
N MET A 181 -28.33 12.23 -27.05
CA MET A 181 -28.46 11.70 -25.69
C MET A 181 -28.52 10.16 -25.69
N LYS A 182 -29.17 9.53 -26.69
CA LYS A 182 -29.14 8.07 -26.89
C LYS A 182 -27.72 7.55 -27.17
N ASN A 183 -26.96 8.24 -28.01
CA ASN A 183 -25.57 7.86 -28.31
C ASN A 183 -24.69 7.98 -27.06
N LEU A 184 -24.87 9.03 -26.26
CA LEU A 184 -24.15 9.21 -25.00
C LEU A 184 -24.48 8.11 -24.00
N LEU A 185 -25.75 7.75 -23.86
CA LEU A 185 -26.21 6.63 -23.03
C LEU A 185 -25.54 5.32 -23.42
N LYS A 186 -25.54 4.99 -24.71
CA LYS A 186 -24.91 3.77 -25.23
C LYS A 186 -23.41 3.73 -24.94
N ASN A 187 -22.71 4.86 -25.06
CA ASN A 187 -21.30 4.95 -24.71
C ASN A 187 -21.07 4.75 -23.20
N LYS A 188 -21.95 5.29 -22.35
CA LYS A 188 -21.87 5.11 -20.90
C LYS A 188 -22.19 3.69 -20.46
N GLU A 189 -23.12 3.01 -21.11
CA GLU A 189 -23.39 1.59 -20.89
C GLU A 189 -22.17 0.73 -21.18
N ASN A 190 -21.47 0.98 -22.31
CA ASN A 190 -20.23 0.29 -22.64
C ASN A 190 -19.13 0.54 -21.60
N GLU A 191 -18.94 1.79 -21.16
CA GLU A 191 -17.99 2.13 -20.08
C GLU A 191 -18.31 1.39 -18.77
N ILE A 192 -19.59 1.32 -18.41
CA ILE A 192 -20.05 0.61 -17.20
C ILE A 192 -19.73 -0.88 -17.32
N GLN A 193 -19.99 -1.49 -18.48
CA GLN A 193 -19.74 -2.91 -18.70
C GLN A 193 -18.25 -3.26 -18.60
N ILE A 194 -17.37 -2.43 -19.17
CA ILE A 194 -15.91 -2.59 -19.03
C ILE A 194 -15.48 -2.48 -17.56
N LYS A 195 -16.02 -1.50 -16.83
CA LYS A 195 -15.71 -1.32 -15.40
C LYS A 195 -16.21 -2.49 -14.56
N GLN A 196 -17.39 -3.04 -14.86
CA GLN A 196 -17.94 -4.22 -14.20
C GLN A 196 -17.04 -5.44 -14.39
N GLN A 197 -16.55 -5.68 -15.60
CA GLN A 197 -15.61 -6.77 -15.86
C GLN A 197 -14.33 -6.60 -15.04
N LYS A 198 -13.77 -5.38 -15.02
CA LYS A 198 -12.56 -5.08 -14.24
C LYS A 198 -12.76 -5.28 -12.73
N ILE A 199 -13.95 -5.01 -12.20
CA ILE A 199 -14.28 -5.27 -10.80
C ILE A 199 -14.27 -6.77 -10.50
N LEU A 200 -14.82 -7.60 -11.39
CA LEU A 200 -14.81 -9.06 -11.25
C LEU A 200 -13.37 -9.59 -11.23
N ASP A 201 -12.54 -9.16 -12.17
CA ASP A 201 -11.13 -9.57 -12.24
C ASP A 201 -10.35 -9.17 -10.96
N LEU A 202 -10.64 -7.98 -10.41
CA LEU A 202 -10.04 -7.52 -9.16
C LEU A 202 -10.51 -8.33 -7.94
N GLN A 203 -11.79 -8.75 -7.90
CA GLN A 203 -12.33 -9.59 -6.84
C GLN A 203 -11.69 -10.99 -6.85
N GLU A 204 -11.49 -11.56 -8.03
CA GLU A 204 -10.80 -12.85 -8.17
C GLU A 204 -9.35 -12.74 -7.68
N ASN A 205 -8.61 -11.72 -8.13
CA ASN A 205 -7.23 -11.47 -7.69
C ASN A 205 -7.12 -11.25 -6.18
N LYS A 206 -8.08 -10.55 -5.57
CA LYS A 206 -8.15 -10.37 -4.12
C LYS A 206 -8.26 -11.72 -3.40
N SER A 207 -9.14 -12.61 -3.86
CA SER A 207 -9.31 -13.94 -3.24
C SER A 207 -8.03 -14.78 -3.29
N VAL A 208 -7.31 -14.71 -4.42
CA VAL A 208 -6.01 -15.40 -4.59
C VAL A 208 -4.95 -14.82 -3.64
N LEU A 209 -4.91 -13.51 -3.46
CA LEU A 209 -3.98 -12.85 -2.54
C LEU A 209 -4.28 -13.18 -1.07
N GLU A 210 -5.55 -13.20 -0.66
CA GLU A 210 -5.96 -13.60 0.69
C GLU A 210 -5.52 -15.04 1.01
N LEU A 211 -5.64 -15.95 0.05
CA LEU A 211 -5.21 -17.33 0.21
C LEU A 211 -3.67 -17.45 0.30
N LYS A 212 -2.94 -16.65 -0.47
CA LYS A 212 -1.46 -16.55 -0.36
C LYS A 212 -1.02 -16.00 0.99
N LEU A 213 -1.66 -14.95 1.50
CA LEU A 213 -1.39 -14.37 2.82
C LEU A 213 -1.55 -15.42 3.93
N LYS A 214 -2.66 -16.16 3.93
CA LYS A 214 -2.91 -17.24 4.90
C LYS A 214 -1.86 -18.36 4.84
N ASN A 215 -1.32 -18.64 3.65
CA ASN A 215 -0.24 -19.62 3.51
C ASN A 215 1.10 -19.08 4.02
N LEU A 216 1.38 -17.79 3.84
CA LEU A 216 2.58 -17.14 4.37
C LEU A 216 2.57 -17.14 5.90
N GLU A 217 1.45 -16.79 6.54
CA GLU A 217 1.30 -16.83 8.00
C GLU A 217 1.60 -18.24 8.57
N LYS A 218 1.07 -19.29 7.91
CA LYS A 218 1.36 -20.69 8.29
C LYS A 218 2.81 -21.08 8.07
N MET A 219 3.46 -20.53 7.05
CA MET A 219 4.89 -20.78 6.81
C MET A 219 5.75 -20.09 7.88
N GLU A 220 5.41 -18.87 8.28
CA GLU A 220 6.10 -18.15 9.36
C GLU A 220 6.02 -18.91 10.70
N GLU A 221 4.84 -19.43 11.06
CA GLU A 221 4.68 -20.25 12.27
C GLU A 221 5.56 -21.51 12.22
N LYS A 222 5.59 -22.20 11.07
CA LYS A 222 6.48 -23.37 10.87
C LYS A 222 7.94 -22.99 11.00
N ILE A 223 8.37 -21.88 10.41
CA ILE A 223 9.75 -21.38 10.49
C ILE A 223 10.14 -21.17 11.95
N GLU A 224 9.26 -20.58 12.77
CA GLU A 224 9.55 -20.35 14.19
C GLU A 224 9.69 -21.66 14.97
N ILE A 225 8.83 -22.65 14.71
CA ILE A 225 8.96 -23.99 15.28
C ILE A 225 10.28 -24.66 14.86
N PHE A 226 10.66 -24.53 13.58
CA PHE A 226 11.93 -25.06 13.08
C PHE A 226 13.13 -24.39 13.74
N LYS A 227 13.14 -23.06 13.86
CA LYS A 227 14.19 -22.30 14.57
C LYS A 227 14.29 -22.72 16.04
N MET A 228 13.17 -22.96 16.71
CA MET A 228 13.17 -23.47 18.09
C MET A 228 13.81 -24.86 18.19
N LYS A 229 13.52 -25.76 17.24
CA LYS A 229 14.13 -27.11 17.20
C LYS A 229 15.61 -27.04 16.88
N GLU A 230 16.01 -26.22 15.92
CA GLU A 230 17.41 -26.00 15.56
C GLU A 230 18.22 -25.51 16.77
N ARG A 231 17.70 -24.52 17.51
CA ARG A 231 18.34 -24.04 18.74
C ARG A 231 18.54 -25.15 19.77
N LYS A 232 17.52 -25.99 20.01
CA LYS A 232 17.63 -27.13 20.93
C LYS A 232 18.68 -28.15 20.48
N LEU A 233 18.72 -28.48 19.18
CA LEU A 233 19.71 -29.41 18.63
C LEU A 233 21.14 -28.84 18.76
N ILE A 234 21.32 -27.55 18.50
CA ILE A 234 22.60 -26.88 18.69
C ILE A 234 23.02 -26.93 20.16
N GLU A 235 22.11 -26.68 21.10
CA GLU A 235 22.39 -26.81 22.54
C GLU A 235 22.83 -28.22 22.91
N GLU A 236 22.14 -29.25 22.43
CA GLU A 236 22.51 -30.65 22.64
C GLU A 236 23.89 -30.98 22.05
N ILE A 237 24.20 -30.49 20.84
CA ILE A 237 25.52 -30.67 20.22
C ILE A 237 26.61 -30.01 21.07
N ILE A 238 26.38 -28.82 21.62
CA ILE A 238 27.35 -28.15 22.51
C ILE A 238 27.59 -28.98 23.76
N ASP A 239 26.52 -29.44 24.40
CA ASP A 239 26.60 -30.25 25.61
C ASP A 239 27.37 -31.57 25.35
N LEU A 240 27.13 -32.20 24.21
CA LEU A 240 27.81 -33.42 23.78
C LEU A 240 29.30 -33.20 23.48
N LYS A 241 29.66 -32.05 22.88
CA LYS A 241 31.06 -31.68 22.63
C LYS A 241 31.85 -31.35 23.90
N GLY A 242 31.17 -31.22 25.04
CA GLY A 242 31.78 -30.93 26.33
C GLY A 242 31.95 -29.44 26.59
N ALA A 243 32.08 -29.09 27.88
CA ALA A 243 32.07 -27.70 28.33
C ALA A 243 33.36 -26.92 28.01
N ILE A 244 34.48 -27.63 27.79
CA ILE A 244 35.71 -27.05 27.24
C ILE A 244 36.03 -27.74 25.91
N ARG A 245 36.16 -26.94 24.86
CA ARG A 245 36.74 -27.37 23.58
C ARG A 245 38.14 -26.82 23.44
N VAL A 246 39.03 -27.58 22.82
CA VAL A 246 40.42 -27.18 22.56
C VAL A 246 40.71 -27.27 21.08
N PHE A 247 41.03 -26.14 20.47
CA PHE A 247 41.41 -26.04 19.07
C PHE A 247 42.91 -25.76 18.95
N CYS A 248 43.56 -26.36 17.96
CA CYS A 248 44.94 -26.06 17.61
C CYS A 248 44.96 -25.20 16.36
N ARG A 249 45.75 -24.11 16.35
CA ARG A 249 45.95 -23.26 15.18
C ARG A 249 47.43 -23.14 14.88
N ILE A 250 47.84 -23.68 13.73
CA ILE A 250 49.21 -23.58 13.22
C ILE A 250 49.29 -22.33 12.36
N ARG A 251 50.19 -21.38 12.69
CA ARG A 251 50.37 -20.20 11.83
C ARG A 251 51.20 -20.53 10.56
N PRO A 252 51.16 -19.69 9.52
CA PRO A 252 52.11 -19.77 8.41
C PRO A 252 53.58 -19.70 8.86
N LYS A 253 54.47 -20.36 8.10
CA LYS A 253 55.93 -20.23 8.26
C LYS A 253 56.37 -18.84 7.84
N PHE A 254 57.18 -18.16 8.66
CA PHE A 254 57.79 -16.88 8.28
C PHE A 254 58.94 -17.07 7.29
N TYR A 255 59.67 -18.17 7.41
CA TYR A 255 60.85 -18.46 6.61
C TYR A 255 60.57 -19.61 5.64
N LYS A 256 60.49 -19.32 4.34
CA LYS A 256 60.25 -20.33 3.29
C LYS A 256 61.40 -21.32 3.11
N ASN A 257 62.61 -21.01 3.60
CA ASN A 257 63.85 -21.75 3.30
C ASN A 257 64.55 -22.40 4.51
N THR A 258 63.91 -22.49 5.70
CA THR A 258 64.48 -23.32 6.77
C THR A 258 64.10 -24.77 6.52
N ASP A 259 64.82 -25.41 5.59
CA ASP A 259 64.81 -26.86 5.36
C ASP A 259 65.05 -27.58 6.68
N SER A 260 63.97 -27.96 7.31
CA SER A 260 63.99 -28.57 8.63
C SER A 260 64.21 -30.05 8.46
N LYS A 261 65.44 -30.46 8.10
CA LYS A 261 65.78 -31.89 7.97
C LYS A 261 65.52 -32.68 9.25
N ASN A 262 65.31 -32.01 10.38
CA ASN A 262 65.26 -32.58 11.73
C ASN A 262 63.86 -32.70 12.34
N TYR A 263 62.78 -32.17 11.73
CA TYR A 263 61.41 -32.47 12.18
C TYR A 263 60.35 -32.24 11.10
N GLU A 264 59.20 -32.85 11.30
CA GLU A 264 58.02 -32.77 10.44
C GLU A 264 56.76 -32.60 11.30
N ILE A 265 55.82 -31.78 10.82
CA ILE A 265 54.48 -31.62 11.42
C ILE A 265 53.46 -32.14 10.42
N GLU A 266 52.76 -33.20 10.80
CA GLU A 266 51.60 -33.73 10.08
C GLU A 266 50.33 -33.35 10.84
N TYR A 267 49.28 -32.97 10.14
CA TYR A 267 48.00 -32.63 10.76
C TYR A 267 46.82 -33.12 9.92
N SER A 268 45.73 -33.43 10.61
CA SER A 268 44.39 -33.69 10.08
C SER A 268 43.38 -32.87 10.88
N ASP A 269 42.09 -33.03 10.60
CA ASP A 269 41.03 -32.19 11.19
C ASP A 269 41.03 -32.13 12.72
N ASP A 270 41.43 -33.21 13.39
CA ASP A 270 41.35 -33.42 14.83
C ASP A 270 42.68 -33.83 15.48
N LYS A 271 43.75 -33.98 14.67
CA LYS A 271 45.03 -34.53 15.13
C LYS A 271 46.21 -33.73 14.60
N ILE A 272 47.21 -33.53 15.45
CA ILE A 272 48.53 -33.02 15.07
C ILE A 272 49.61 -33.99 15.56
N THR A 273 50.54 -34.30 14.68
CA THR A 273 51.65 -35.22 14.90
C THR A 273 52.97 -34.50 14.61
N ILE A 274 53.87 -34.49 15.58
CA ILE A 274 55.21 -33.93 15.43
C ILE A 274 56.22 -35.08 15.44
N LYS A 275 57.00 -35.21 14.37
CA LYS A 275 58.08 -36.19 14.24
C LYS A 275 59.41 -35.47 14.38
N GLU A 276 60.14 -35.71 15.46
CA GLU A 276 61.44 -35.12 15.75
C GLU A 276 62.55 -36.16 15.50
N LYS A 277 63.57 -35.82 14.71
CA LYS A 277 64.76 -36.66 14.53
C LYS A 277 65.79 -36.33 15.61
N ILE A 278 66.16 -37.35 16.38
CA ILE A 278 67.15 -37.26 17.46
C ILE A 278 68.37 -38.09 17.07
N GLU A 279 69.55 -37.46 17.08
CA GLU A 279 70.83 -38.15 16.89
C GLU A 279 71.09 -39.11 18.06
N SER A 280 71.38 -40.38 17.75
CA SER A 280 71.83 -41.38 18.73
C SER A 280 73.34 -41.60 18.63
N SER A 281 73.94 -42.13 19.71
CA SER A 281 75.39 -42.30 19.91
C SER A 281 76.13 -43.13 18.84
N TYR A 282 75.41 -43.75 17.90
CA TYR A 282 75.96 -44.65 16.87
C TYR A 282 75.61 -44.22 15.42
N ASN A 283 75.52 -42.91 15.12
CA ASN A 283 75.15 -42.39 13.78
C ASN A 283 73.78 -42.88 13.25
N ASN A 284 72.92 -43.44 14.11
CA ASN A 284 71.53 -43.78 13.79
C ASN A 284 70.61 -42.65 14.25
N PHE A 285 69.58 -42.33 13.46
CA PHE A 285 68.55 -41.37 13.85
C PHE A 285 67.35 -42.10 14.45
N ASN A 286 66.97 -41.74 15.68
CA ASN A 286 65.70 -42.17 16.25
C ASN A 286 64.64 -41.09 15.97
N ILE A 287 63.46 -41.51 15.51
CA ILE A 287 62.33 -40.62 15.30
C ILE A 287 61.46 -40.65 16.55
N LYS A 288 61.38 -39.53 17.26
CA LYS A 288 60.48 -39.34 18.39
C LYS A 288 59.18 -38.72 17.89
N THR A 289 58.08 -39.44 18.08
CA THR A 289 56.76 -39.01 17.62
C THR A 289 55.92 -38.49 18.77
N HIS A 290 55.36 -37.30 18.61
CA HIS A 290 54.41 -36.68 19.54
C HIS A 290 53.05 -36.55 18.88
N ASN A 291 52.05 -37.27 19.41
CA ASN A 291 50.67 -37.24 18.92
C ASN A 291 49.78 -36.43 19.88
N PHE A 292 48.96 -35.53 19.34
CA PHE A 292 47.98 -34.77 20.11
C PHE A 292 46.62 -34.77 19.39
N LEU A 293 45.54 -34.90 20.17
CA LEU A 293 44.17 -34.86 19.68
C LEU A 293 43.47 -33.60 20.21
N PHE A 294 42.76 -32.91 19.31
CA PHE A 294 42.03 -31.68 19.56
C PHE A 294 40.60 -31.80 19.04
N ASP A 295 39.76 -30.81 19.33
CA ASP A 295 38.40 -30.76 18.77
C ASP A 295 38.40 -30.20 17.34
N LYS A 296 39.45 -29.45 16.98
CA LYS A 296 39.75 -28.99 15.63
C LYS A 296 41.23 -28.62 15.53
N VAL A 297 41.86 -28.87 14.39
CA VAL A 297 43.20 -28.39 14.04
C VAL A 297 43.11 -27.57 12.76
N PHE A 298 43.46 -26.30 12.87
CA PHE A 298 43.57 -25.37 11.75
C PHE A 298 45.01 -25.37 11.23
N GLY A 299 45.18 -25.76 9.97
CA GLY A 299 46.45 -25.72 9.28
C GLY A 299 46.92 -24.30 8.97
N PRO A 300 48.18 -24.13 8.53
CA PRO A 300 48.74 -22.83 8.11
C PRO A 300 47.95 -22.10 7.01
N GLU A 301 47.21 -22.84 6.20
CA GLU A 301 46.36 -22.35 5.13
C GLU A 301 45.03 -21.77 5.61
N CYS A 302 44.62 -22.05 6.85
CA CYS A 302 43.34 -21.58 7.38
C CYS A 302 43.37 -20.08 7.68
N ASP A 303 42.46 -19.34 7.06
CA ASP A 303 42.33 -17.91 7.27
C ASP A 303 41.58 -17.56 8.58
N GLN A 304 41.42 -16.27 8.87
CA GLN A 304 40.72 -15.80 10.07
C GLN A 304 39.23 -16.11 10.03
N LEU A 305 38.61 -16.09 8.84
CA LEU A 305 37.18 -16.30 8.67
C LEU A 305 36.84 -17.75 8.95
N GLN A 306 37.60 -18.70 8.41
CA GLN A 306 37.44 -20.13 8.65
C GLN A 306 37.59 -20.50 10.13
N VAL A 307 38.55 -19.86 10.84
CA VAL A 307 38.69 -20.05 12.29
C VAL A 307 37.49 -19.48 13.05
N TYR A 308 37.00 -18.31 12.62
CA TYR A 308 35.84 -17.65 13.22
C TYR A 308 34.54 -18.45 13.00
N ASP A 309 34.32 -18.99 11.81
CA ASP A 309 33.10 -19.72 11.45
C ASP A 309 32.87 -20.93 12.36
N GLU A 310 33.93 -21.64 12.76
CA GLU A 310 33.87 -22.79 13.69
C GLU A 310 33.42 -22.39 15.12
N ILE A 311 33.62 -21.13 15.52
CA ILE A 311 33.25 -20.61 16.85
C ILE A 311 32.04 -19.66 16.83
N SER A 312 31.64 -19.16 15.66
CA SER A 312 30.58 -18.16 15.46
C SER A 312 29.29 -18.55 16.17
N PHE A 313 28.85 -19.81 16.04
CA PHE A 313 27.64 -20.32 16.67
C PHE A 313 27.69 -20.23 18.20
N LEU A 314 28.88 -20.43 18.79
CA LEU A 314 29.08 -20.33 20.23
C LEU A 314 28.96 -18.87 20.66
N ILE A 315 29.59 -17.98 19.92
CA ILE A 315 29.52 -16.53 20.16
C ILE A 315 28.08 -16.05 20.07
N ARG A 316 27.32 -16.44 19.03
CA ARG A 316 25.89 -16.10 18.88
C ARG A 316 25.06 -16.53 20.09
N SER A 317 25.42 -17.61 20.78
CA SER A 317 24.66 -18.09 21.93
C SER A 317 24.62 -17.14 23.12
N ILE A 318 25.48 -16.13 23.19
CA ILE A 318 25.34 -15.10 24.23
C ILE A 318 24.03 -14.32 24.09
N LEU A 319 23.46 -14.23 22.87
CA LEU A 319 22.15 -13.62 22.62
C LEU A 319 21.00 -14.45 23.22
N ASP A 320 21.24 -15.73 23.50
CA ASP A 320 20.33 -16.59 24.24
C ASP A 320 20.56 -16.54 25.77
N GLY A 321 21.49 -15.69 26.22
CA GLY A 321 21.83 -15.49 27.63
C GLY A 321 22.93 -16.41 28.15
N TYR A 322 23.70 -17.05 27.28
CA TYR A 322 24.84 -17.88 27.72
C TYR A 322 26.08 -17.04 28.03
N LYS A 323 26.95 -17.59 28.89
CA LYS A 323 28.30 -17.09 29.11
C LYS A 323 29.27 -17.87 28.23
N VAL A 324 30.14 -17.17 27.52
CA VAL A 324 31.14 -17.75 26.61
C VAL A 324 32.51 -17.19 26.95
N CYS A 325 33.51 -18.06 27.01
CA CYS A 325 34.90 -17.69 27.25
C CYS A 325 35.79 -18.29 26.18
N ILE A 326 36.52 -17.46 25.43
CA ILE A 326 37.47 -17.91 24.41
C ILE A 326 38.82 -17.33 24.76
N PHE A 327 39.84 -18.18 24.88
CA PHE A 327 41.20 -17.72 25.16
C PHE A 327 42.23 -18.31 24.21
N ALA A 328 43.13 -17.45 23.73
CA ALA A 328 44.28 -17.82 22.91
C ALA A 328 45.49 -18.10 23.80
N TYR A 329 46.18 -19.20 23.55
CA TYR A 329 47.32 -19.67 24.34
C TYR A 329 48.49 -20.12 23.45
N GLY A 330 49.72 -19.96 23.92
CA GLY A 330 50.93 -20.38 23.22
C GLY A 330 52.08 -19.40 23.43
N GLN A 331 53.24 -19.72 22.89
CA GLN A 331 54.42 -18.87 23.04
C GLN A 331 54.27 -17.51 22.32
N THR A 332 55.14 -16.55 22.65
CA THR A 332 55.31 -15.33 21.87
C THR A 332 55.63 -15.64 20.41
N GLY A 333 54.98 -14.91 19.50
CA GLY A 333 55.11 -15.11 18.06
C GLY A 333 54.35 -16.31 17.50
N SER A 334 53.55 -17.05 18.28
CA SER A 334 52.75 -18.18 17.75
C SER A 334 51.46 -17.76 17.04
N GLY A 335 51.04 -16.49 17.16
CA GLY A 335 49.86 -15.94 16.48
C GLY A 335 48.63 -15.72 17.37
N LYS A 336 48.77 -15.66 18.70
CA LYS A 336 47.67 -15.39 19.64
C LYS A 336 46.95 -14.07 19.36
N THR A 337 47.68 -12.96 19.40
CA THR A 337 47.14 -11.61 19.11
C THR A 337 46.59 -11.51 17.68
N TYR A 338 47.23 -12.14 16.69
CA TYR A 338 46.66 -12.24 15.35
C TYR A 338 45.32 -12.98 15.35
N THR A 339 45.16 -14.03 16.16
CA THR A 339 43.90 -14.76 16.27
C THR A 339 42.81 -13.91 16.93
N MET A 340 43.13 -13.21 18.02
CA MET A 340 42.15 -12.46 18.80
C MET A 340 41.80 -11.11 18.17
N ASP A 341 42.81 -10.29 17.87
CA ASP A 341 42.65 -8.93 17.36
C ASP A 341 42.66 -8.93 15.82
N GLY A 342 43.59 -9.66 15.23
CA GLY A 342 43.87 -9.67 13.79
C GLY A 342 44.56 -8.41 13.31
N ILE A 343 44.36 -8.10 12.04
CA ILE A 343 44.84 -6.87 11.39
C ILE A 343 43.65 -6.17 10.72
N GLU A 344 43.79 -4.91 10.35
CA GLU A 344 42.68 -4.11 9.79
C GLU A 344 42.02 -4.79 8.57
N ASP A 345 42.82 -5.29 7.63
CA ASP A 345 42.33 -5.98 6.42
C ASP A 345 41.85 -7.41 6.70
N ASN A 346 42.24 -8.00 7.83
CA ASN A 346 41.87 -9.37 8.18
C ASN A 346 41.60 -9.48 9.70
N PRO A 347 40.43 -8.98 10.14
CA PRO A 347 40.09 -8.89 11.56
C PRO A 347 40.10 -10.26 12.24
N GLY A 348 40.44 -10.27 13.53
CA GLY A 348 40.44 -11.47 14.37
C GLY A 348 39.08 -11.76 14.99
N ILE A 349 39.08 -12.60 16.01
CA ILE A 349 37.87 -13.04 16.72
C ILE A 349 37.12 -11.87 17.34
N ILE A 350 37.78 -10.94 18.02
CA ILE A 350 37.13 -9.82 18.74
C ILE A 350 36.31 -8.94 17.80
N PRO A 351 36.90 -8.28 16.78
CA PRO A 351 36.14 -7.44 15.87
C PRO A 351 35.04 -8.19 15.10
N ARG A 352 35.30 -9.44 14.67
CA ARG A 352 34.28 -10.28 13.99
C ARG A 352 33.10 -10.62 14.90
N SER A 353 33.39 -10.98 16.16
CA SER A 353 32.38 -11.28 17.18
C SER A 353 31.41 -10.11 17.34
N VAL A 354 31.94 -8.91 17.58
CA VAL A 354 31.11 -7.73 17.82
C VAL A 354 30.31 -7.38 16.56
N SER A 355 30.92 -7.42 15.38
CA SER A 355 30.23 -7.14 14.12
C SER A 355 29.05 -8.09 13.89
N GLU A 356 29.27 -9.40 14.01
CA GLU A 356 28.22 -10.41 13.82
C GLU A 356 27.10 -10.28 14.86
N ILE A 357 27.45 -10.05 16.13
CA ILE A 357 26.48 -9.84 17.20
C ILE A 357 25.58 -8.64 16.90
N PHE A 358 26.15 -7.52 16.44
CA PHE A 358 25.38 -6.34 16.06
C PHE A 358 24.44 -6.64 14.88
N GLU A 359 24.91 -7.39 13.88
CA GLU A 359 24.11 -7.79 12.73
C GLU A 359 22.91 -8.67 13.13
N VAL A 360 23.16 -9.75 13.89
CA VAL A 360 22.08 -10.63 14.40
C VAL A 360 21.12 -9.86 15.31
N SER A 361 21.62 -8.91 16.09
CA SER A 361 20.78 -8.07 16.96
C SER A 361 19.82 -7.16 16.18
N LYS A 362 20.21 -6.68 14.99
CA LYS A 362 19.30 -5.93 14.10
C LYS A 362 18.13 -6.80 13.64
N GLU A 363 18.36 -8.08 13.36
CA GLU A 363 17.29 -9.02 13.00
C GLU A 363 16.36 -9.30 14.18
N LEU A 364 16.93 -9.58 15.37
CA LEU A 364 16.15 -9.84 16.58
C LEU A 364 15.35 -8.62 17.05
N SER A 365 15.81 -7.39 16.75
CA SER A 365 15.08 -6.16 17.05
C SER A 365 13.73 -6.10 16.33
N LYS A 366 13.60 -6.73 15.15
CA LYS A 366 12.31 -6.88 14.45
C LYS A 366 11.30 -7.73 15.25
N ASN A 367 11.80 -8.56 16.17
CA ASN A 367 11.01 -9.42 17.06
C ASN A 367 10.88 -8.85 18.48
N ASN A 368 10.88 -7.52 18.61
CA ASN A 368 10.65 -6.79 19.87
C ASN A 368 11.75 -6.96 20.92
N TRP A 369 12.96 -7.39 20.55
CA TRP A 369 14.11 -7.41 21.46
C TRP A 369 14.81 -6.06 21.49
N LYS A 370 15.09 -5.56 22.69
CA LYS A 370 15.94 -4.39 22.95
C LYS A 370 17.26 -4.87 23.55
N PHE A 371 18.35 -4.17 23.19
CA PHE A 371 19.71 -4.55 23.52
C PHE A 371 20.44 -3.38 24.19
N GLU A 372 21.24 -3.69 25.21
CA GLU A 372 22.25 -2.81 25.77
C GLU A 372 23.58 -3.55 25.73
N PHE A 373 24.51 -3.03 24.93
CA PHE A 373 25.85 -3.59 24.76
C PHE A 373 26.84 -2.83 25.62
N ILE A 374 27.55 -3.54 26.49
CA ILE A 374 28.51 -2.97 27.43
C ILE A 374 29.86 -3.64 27.20
N ILE A 375 30.91 -2.86 26.95
CA ILE A 375 32.27 -3.35 26.79
C ILE A 375 33.16 -2.96 27.97
N SER A 376 34.10 -3.84 28.31
CA SER A 376 35.27 -3.52 29.13
C SER A 376 36.50 -4.16 28.50
N PHE A 377 37.65 -3.49 28.57
CA PHE A 377 38.90 -4.04 28.06
C PHE A 377 40.01 -3.77 29.07
N VAL A 378 40.59 -4.85 29.61
CA VAL A 378 41.62 -4.75 30.65
C VAL A 378 42.85 -5.56 30.29
N GLU A 379 43.98 -5.15 30.86
CA GLU A 379 45.25 -5.85 30.80
C GLU A 379 45.67 -6.28 32.21
N ILE A 380 46.07 -7.54 32.37
CA ILE A 380 46.73 -8.05 33.57
C ILE A 380 48.22 -8.13 33.27
N TYR A 381 48.97 -7.22 33.86
CA TYR A 381 50.43 -7.17 33.77
C TYR A 381 51.02 -7.18 35.17
N ASN A 382 51.94 -8.11 35.43
CA ASN A 382 52.62 -8.22 36.71
C ASN A 382 51.65 -8.28 37.92
N GLU A 383 50.57 -9.06 37.81
CA GLU A 383 49.47 -9.19 38.80
C GLU A 383 48.72 -7.87 39.13
N ASN A 384 48.90 -6.83 38.31
CA ASN A 384 48.13 -5.59 38.37
C ASN A 384 47.17 -5.52 37.18
N ILE A 385 45.99 -4.95 37.42
CA ILE A 385 44.96 -4.78 36.39
C ILE A 385 45.00 -3.34 35.92
N VAL A 386 45.15 -3.15 34.62
CA VAL A 386 45.16 -1.86 33.93
C VAL A 386 43.92 -1.80 33.03
N ASP A 387 43.20 -0.69 33.12
CA ASP A 387 42.09 -0.39 32.22
C ASP A 387 42.64 0.13 30.88
N LEU A 388 42.23 -0.48 29.77
CA LEU A 388 42.66 -0.09 28.43
C LEU A 388 41.68 0.88 27.77
N LEU A 389 40.43 1.00 28.24
CA LEU A 389 39.43 1.90 27.66
C LEU A 389 39.64 3.35 28.10
N GLU A 390 40.12 3.54 29.34
CA GLU A 390 40.45 4.84 29.91
C GLU A 390 41.68 4.74 30.82
N ASN A 391 42.48 5.80 30.86
CA ASN A 391 43.62 5.90 31.77
C ASN A 391 43.14 6.17 33.20
N ASN A 392 42.73 5.11 33.90
CA ASN A 392 42.35 5.20 35.30
C ASN A 392 43.57 5.04 36.22
N THR A 393 43.76 5.99 37.14
CA THR A 393 44.82 5.93 38.17
C THR A 393 44.43 5.10 39.38
N LYS A 394 43.15 4.73 39.51
CA LYS A 394 42.63 3.94 40.63
C LYS A 394 42.98 2.47 40.45
N LYS A 395 43.33 1.82 41.56
CA LYS A 395 43.62 0.38 41.59
C LYS A 395 42.36 -0.41 41.24
N CYS A 396 42.50 -1.30 40.26
CA CYS A 396 41.47 -2.24 39.85
C CYS A 396 41.59 -3.56 40.62
N ASP A 397 40.46 -4.12 41.08
CA ASP A 397 40.40 -5.38 41.83
C ASP A 397 39.21 -6.23 41.36
N ILE A 398 39.36 -7.55 41.38
CA ILE A 398 38.34 -8.50 40.92
C ILE A 398 37.38 -8.82 42.06
N ARG A 399 36.09 -8.78 41.77
CA ARG A 399 35.02 -9.19 42.69
C ARG A 399 34.12 -10.23 42.04
N HIS A 400 33.57 -11.11 42.87
CA HIS A 400 32.58 -12.10 42.47
C HIS A 400 31.32 -11.92 43.31
N GLU A 401 30.19 -11.68 42.66
CA GLU A 401 28.88 -11.54 43.29
C GLU A 401 27.83 -12.22 42.41
N ASN A 402 26.93 -13.01 43.00
CA ASN A 402 25.80 -13.65 42.30
C ASN A 402 26.20 -14.36 40.97
N ASP A 403 27.27 -15.17 41.00
CA ASP A 403 27.85 -15.85 39.82
C ASP A 403 28.37 -14.93 38.69
N GLU A 404 28.41 -13.62 38.90
CA GLU A 404 29.06 -12.65 38.03
C GLU A 404 30.46 -12.30 38.55
N THR A 405 31.39 -12.06 37.62
CA THR A 405 32.72 -11.51 37.91
C THR A 405 32.76 -10.10 37.35
N TYR A 406 33.18 -9.14 38.16
CA TYR A 406 33.39 -7.76 37.72
C TYR A 406 34.68 -7.18 38.31
N ILE A 407 35.18 -6.10 37.73
CA ILE A 407 36.42 -5.44 38.12
C ILE A 407 36.06 -4.05 38.66
N THR A 408 36.37 -3.80 39.93
CA THR A 408 36.12 -2.49 40.54
C THR A 408 37.01 -1.44 39.92
N ASN A 409 36.50 -0.22 39.75
CA ASN A 409 37.20 0.90 39.14
C ASN A 409 37.60 0.66 37.67
N CYS A 410 37.12 -0.40 37.03
CA CYS A 410 37.24 -0.57 35.57
C CYS A 410 36.15 0.24 34.87
N THR A 411 36.48 0.77 33.70
CA THR A 411 35.53 1.44 32.82
C THR A 411 34.66 0.40 32.11
N TYR A 412 33.36 0.66 32.11
CA TYR A 412 32.35 -0.09 31.36
C TYR A 412 31.65 0.89 30.42
N LYS A 413 31.85 0.73 29.11
CA LYS A 413 31.27 1.64 28.10
C LYS A 413 30.08 0.99 27.43
N VAL A 414 28.96 1.71 27.40
CA VAL A 414 27.83 1.36 26.54
C VAL A 414 28.20 1.72 25.11
N ILE A 415 27.96 0.81 24.17
CA ILE A 415 28.14 1.04 22.73
C ILE A 415 26.80 0.95 22.02
N GLU A 416 26.47 1.96 21.20
CA GLU A 416 25.21 2.02 20.45
C GLU A 416 25.40 1.61 18.99
N THR A 417 26.61 1.82 18.46
CA THR A 417 26.96 1.57 17.06
C THR A 417 28.25 0.76 16.92
N LEU A 418 28.46 0.16 15.74
CA LEU A 418 29.69 -0.57 15.45
C LEU A 418 30.88 0.40 15.31
N GLU A 419 30.61 1.63 14.91
CA GLU A 419 31.57 2.74 14.86
C GLU A 419 32.07 3.11 16.27
N ASP A 420 31.18 3.15 17.28
CA ASP A 420 31.57 3.37 18.67
C ASP A 420 32.51 2.27 19.18
N PHE A 421 32.15 1.01 18.91
CA PHE A 421 33.02 -0.12 19.22
C PHE A 421 34.38 0.03 18.56
N THR A 422 34.41 0.30 17.24
CA THR A 422 35.65 0.41 16.48
C THR A 422 36.56 1.50 17.04
N ARG A 423 36.00 2.66 17.39
CA ARG A 423 36.73 3.76 18.01
C ARG A 423 37.30 3.38 19.37
N HIS A 424 36.48 2.81 20.27
CA HIS A 424 36.94 2.38 21.59
C HIS A 424 37.99 1.28 21.53
N PHE A 425 37.80 0.32 20.61
CA PHE A 425 38.73 -0.79 20.41
C PHE A 425 40.08 -0.30 19.88
N LYS A 426 40.10 0.57 18.85
CA LYS A 426 41.34 1.17 18.33
C LYS A 426 42.09 1.95 19.43
N ASN A 427 41.40 2.83 20.16
CA ASN A 427 42.01 3.57 21.28
C ASN A 427 42.60 2.64 22.36
N ALA A 428 41.93 1.54 22.67
CA ALA A 428 42.41 0.58 23.66
C ALA A 428 43.66 -0.17 23.20
N LEU A 429 43.76 -0.51 21.91
CA LEU A 429 44.97 -1.09 21.32
C LEU A 429 46.14 -0.10 21.32
N GLU A 430 45.88 1.19 21.11
CA GLU A 430 46.88 2.25 21.24
C GLU A 430 47.37 2.38 22.69
N ASN A 431 46.46 2.38 23.68
CA ASN A 431 46.81 2.41 25.10
C ASN A 431 47.65 1.19 25.51
N ARG A 432 47.34 0.00 24.97
CA ARG A 432 48.14 -1.23 25.15
C ARG A 432 49.56 -1.07 24.60
N THR A 433 49.73 -0.30 23.53
CA THR A 433 51.02 -0.11 22.84
C THR A 433 51.87 1.01 23.44
N THR A 434 51.24 2.08 23.93
CA THR A 434 51.90 3.35 24.35
C THR A 434 52.32 3.39 25.82
N GLY A 435 52.01 2.36 26.62
CA GLY A 435 52.37 2.30 28.03
C GLY A 435 53.88 2.14 28.28
N VAL A 436 54.58 3.28 28.24
CA VAL A 436 55.95 3.64 28.66
C VAL A 436 56.78 2.52 29.32
N THR A 437 57.58 1.79 28.53
CA THR A 437 59.05 1.61 28.66
C THR A 437 59.55 0.57 27.65
N PHE A 438 60.44 1.00 26.74
CA PHE A 438 61.31 0.21 25.84
C PHE A 438 60.75 -1.04 25.13
N VAL A 439 60.56 -0.90 23.81
CA VAL A 439 60.57 -1.95 22.77
C VAL A 439 59.43 -2.97 22.85
N ASN A 440 58.39 -2.86 22.01
CA ASN A 440 57.52 -3.88 21.38
C ASN A 440 57.16 -5.21 22.10
N GLU A 441 57.39 -5.35 23.40
CA GLU A 441 57.45 -6.63 24.12
C GLU A 441 56.45 -6.67 25.31
N ARG A 442 55.46 -5.78 25.32
CA ARG A 442 54.42 -5.74 26.35
C ARG A 442 53.30 -6.74 26.08
N SER A 443 52.83 -6.85 24.84
CA SER A 443 51.74 -7.79 24.48
C SER A 443 52.10 -9.26 24.68
N SER A 444 53.38 -9.62 24.57
CA SER A 444 53.90 -10.95 24.91
C SER A 444 53.91 -11.24 26.42
N ARG A 445 53.84 -10.21 27.25
CA ARG A 445 54.12 -10.26 28.69
C ARG A 445 52.92 -9.89 29.56
N SER A 446 51.76 -9.67 28.96
CA SER A 446 50.52 -9.32 29.65
C SER A 446 49.35 -10.12 29.11
N HIS A 447 48.36 -10.40 29.95
CA HIS A 447 47.09 -10.97 29.47
C HIS A 447 46.12 -9.85 29.16
N SER A 448 45.48 -9.85 28.00
CA SER A 448 44.40 -8.89 27.70
C SER A 448 43.05 -9.58 27.67
N ILE A 449 42.06 -8.97 28.31
CA ILE A 449 40.71 -9.51 28.47
C ILE A 449 39.73 -8.48 27.94
N PHE A 450 39.16 -8.76 26.76
CA PHE A 450 38.02 -8.05 26.22
C PHE A 450 36.73 -8.74 26.69
N THR A 451 35.83 -7.97 27.28
CA THR A 451 34.52 -8.47 27.70
C THR A 451 33.42 -7.69 27.01
N LEU A 452 32.50 -8.39 26.37
CA LEU A 452 31.23 -7.86 25.88
C LEU A 452 30.10 -8.46 26.73
N LYS A 453 29.37 -7.59 27.43
CA LYS A 453 28.16 -7.92 28.17
C LYS A 453 26.96 -7.39 27.39
N ILE A 454 25.92 -8.21 27.26
CA ILE A 454 24.70 -7.86 26.54
C ILE A 454 23.52 -8.06 27.48
N ASN A 455 22.80 -6.99 27.79
CA ASN A 455 21.51 -7.08 28.47
C ASN A 455 20.41 -7.03 27.40
N LEU A 456 19.55 -8.04 27.38
CA LEU A 456 18.45 -8.16 26.42
C LEU A 456 17.10 -8.08 27.14
N CYS A 457 16.15 -7.35 26.56
CA CYS A 457 14.78 -7.29 27.06
C CYS A 457 13.79 -7.38 25.90
N ASN A 458 12.90 -8.36 25.92
CA ASN A 458 11.79 -8.39 24.97
C ASN A 458 10.66 -7.47 25.46
N SER A 459 10.25 -6.49 24.65
CA SER A 459 9.25 -5.49 25.07
C SER A 459 7.82 -6.00 25.10
N VAL A 460 7.53 -7.15 24.50
CA VAL A 460 6.19 -7.76 24.49
C VAL A 460 6.07 -8.78 25.63
N THR A 461 7.05 -9.67 25.76
CA THR A 461 7.00 -10.76 26.76
C THR A 461 7.63 -10.36 28.09
N ASN A 462 8.25 -9.19 28.20
CA ASN A 462 9.07 -8.75 29.34
C ASN A 462 10.19 -9.74 29.73
N GLN A 463 10.54 -10.69 28.85
CA GLN A 463 11.61 -11.63 29.09
C GLN A 463 12.96 -10.89 29.09
N LYS A 464 13.75 -11.07 30.15
CA LYS A 464 15.11 -10.52 30.25
C LYS A 464 16.15 -11.63 30.15
N ARG A 465 17.23 -11.35 29.42
CA ARG A 465 18.39 -12.25 29.28
C ARG A 465 19.67 -11.46 29.43
N GLN A 466 20.73 -12.12 29.87
CA GLN A 466 22.06 -11.52 29.93
C GLN A 466 23.09 -12.47 29.33
N GLY A 467 23.78 -12.02 28.29
CA GLY A 467 24.91 -12.71 27.69
C GLY A 467 26.23 -12.08 28.12
N ILE A 468 27.27 -12.90 28.27
CA ILE A 468 28.64 -12.41 28.52
C ILE A 468 29.61 -13.17 27.61
N LEU A 469 30.40 -12.43 26.84
CA LEU A 469 31.48 -12.94 26.03
C LEU A 469 32.82 -12.43 26.57
N ASN A 470 33.68 -13.34 27.00
CA ASN A 470 35.05 -13.05 27.41
C ASN A 470 36.02 -13.55 26.34
N LEU A 471 36.78 -12.63 25.74
CA LEU A 471 37.78 -12.90 24.70
C LEU A 471 39.16 -12.53 25.24
N ILE A 472 40.03 -13.52 25.38
CA ILE A 472 41.28 -13.38 26.14
C ILE A 472 42.49 -13.72 25.27
N ASP A 473 43.45 -12.81 25.20
CA ASP A 473 44.79 -13.04 24.65
C ASP A 473 45.75 -13.23 25.83
N LEU A 474 46.20 -14.46 26.06
CA LEU A 474 47.11 -14.74 27.17
C LEU A 474 48.54 -14.30 26.82
N ALA A 475 49.35 -14.04 27.86
CA ALA A 475 50.78 -13.85 27.71
C ALA A 475 51.48 -15.08 27.09
N GLY A 476 52.71 -14.91 26.62
CA GLY A 476 53.56 -15.98 26.13
C GLY A 476 53.77 -17.09 27.16
N SER A 477 53.65 -18.35 26.70
CA SER A 477 53.84 -19.54 27.55
C SER A 477 55.28 -20.03 27.62
N GLU A 478 56.20 -19.38 26.89
CA GLU A 478 57.59 -19.81 26.80
C GLU A 478 58.29 -19.78 28.16
N ARG A 479 59.13 -20.79 28.39
CA ARG A 479 59.94 -20.83 29.60
C ARG A 479 61.14 -19.92 29.45
N LEU A 480 61.51 -19.26 30.54
CA LEU A 480 62.82 -18.63 30.64
C LEU A 480 63.89 -19.73 30.53
N SER A 481 64.64 -19.75 29.43
CA SER A 481 66.02 -20.23 29.47
C SER A 481 66.83 -19.23 30.28
N GLU A 482 67.90 -19.68 30.94
CA GLU A 482 68.77 -18.93 31.86
C GLU A 482 69.33 -17.63 31.26
N SER A 483 68.48 -16.62 31.12
CA SER A 483 68.85 -15.30 30.63
C SER A 483 69.34 -14.52 31.83
N LYS A 484 70.59 -14.04 31.72
CA LYS A 484 71.28 -13.17 32.68
C LYS A 484 70.63 -11.77 32.73
N CYS A 485 69.33 -11.70 32.97
CA CYS A 485 68.61 -10.43 33.05
C CYS A 485 68.62 -9.90 34.49
N GLU A 486 68.73 -8.58 34.61
CA GLU A 486 68.72 -7.83 35.86
C GLU A 486 67.48 -8.14 36.74
N LYS A 487 67.62 -7.95 38.06
CA LYS A 487 66.65 -8.35 39.09
C LYS A 487 65.20 -7.92 38.83
N ILE A 488 64.94 -6.79 38.17
CA ILE A 488 63.57 -6.29 37.88
C ILE A 488 62.89 -7.11 36.79
N ARG A 489 63.60 -7.45 35.70
CA ARG A 489 63.08 -8.31 34.62
C ARG A 489 62.82 -9.74 35.09
N LEU A 490 63.61 -10.21 36.07
CA LEU A 490 63.39 -11.51 36.71
C LEU A 490 62.06 -11.56 37.47
N VAL A 491 61.72 -10.53 38.26
CA VAL A 491 60.43 -10.48 39.00
C VAL A 491 59.24 -10.38 38.04
N GLU A 492 59.34 -9.52 37.03
CA GLU A 492 58.32 -9.38 35.98
C GLU A 492 58.05 -10.74 35.30
N THR A 493 59.11 -11.41 34.85
CA THR A 493 58.95 -12.65 34.10
C THR A 493 58.55 -13.83 35.00
N GLN A 494 58.93 -13.82 36.27
CA GLN A 494 58.40 -14.74 37.28
C GLN A 494 56.89 -14.59 37.43
N ASN A 495 56.35 -13.36 37.45
CA ASN A 495 54.92 -13.13 37.62
C ASN A 495 54.10 -13.52 36.38
N ILE A 496 54.63 -13.35 35.18
CA ILE A 496 53.98 -13.82 33.93
C ILE A 496 53.86 -15.34 33.95
N ASN A 497 54.98 -16.04 34.20
CA ASN A 497 54.99 -17.50 34.30
C ASN A 497 54.18 -18.01 35.50
N LYS A 498 54.11 -17.25 36.60
CA LYS A 498 53.25 -17.57 37.74
C LYS A 498 51.79 -17.64 37.32
N SER A 499 51.28 -16.63 36.62
CA SER A 499 49.86 -16.60 36.23
C SER A 499 49.45 -17.81 35.37
N LEU A 500 50.28 -18.22 34.40
CA LEU A 500 50.05 -19.39 33.55
C LEU A 500 50.30 -20.72 34.29
N ALA A 501 51.29 -20.79 35.19
CA ALA A 501 51.49 -21.94 36.06
C ALA A 501 50.30 -22.15 37.01
N CYS A 502 49.78 -21.09 37.61
CA CYS A 502 48.55 -21.11 38.40
C CYS A 502 47.36 -21.59 37.56
N LEU A 503 47.23 -21.12 36.31
CA LEU A 503 46.19 -21.62 35.40
C LEU A 503 46.33 -23.13 35.17
N GLY A 504 47.54 -23.62 34.93
CA GLY A 504 47.78 -25.07 34.81
C GLY A 504 47.47 -25.86 36.08
N ASN A 505 47.78 -25.31 37.25
CA ASN A 505 47.43 -25.93 38.53
C ASN A 505 45.92 -25.99 38.73
N VAL A 506 45.20 -24.91 38.41
CA VAL A 506 43.73 -24.86 38.46
C VAL A 506 43.13 -25.92 37.54
N ILE A 507 43.60 -26.01 36.29
CA ILE A 507 43.15 -27.01 35.31
C ILE A 507 43.42 -28.42 35.81
N ASN A 508 44.62 -28.71 36.32
CA ASN A 508 44.96 -30.01 36.89
C ASN A 508 44.06 -30.37 38.07
N SER A 509 43.75 -29.40 38.94
CA SER A 509 42.85 -29.60 40.08
C SER A 509 41.42 -29.89 39.63
N LEU A 510 40.96 -29.23 38.55
CA LEU A 510 39.66 -29.50 37.92
C LEU A 510 39.58 -30.92 37.33
N ILE A 511 40.64 -31.38 36.66
CA ILE A 511 40.71 -32.74 36.09
C ILE A 511 40.66 -33.79 37.21
N LYS A 512 41.44 -33.57 38.28
CA LYS A 512 41.50 -34.45 39.46
C LYS A 512 40.24 -34.38 40.33
N LYS A 513 39.40 -33.36 40.12
CA LYS A 513 38.22 -33.04 40.96
C LYS A 513 38.60 -32.80 42.42
N ASP A 514 39.68 -32.04 42.63
CA ASP A 514 40.10 -31.65 43.96
C ASP A 514 39.01 -30.81 44.65
N SER A 515 38.83 -30.99 45.96
CA SER A 515 37.80 -30.29 46.73
C SER A 515 38.05 -28.79 46.85
N HIS A 516 39.33 -28.39 46.87
CA HIS A 516 39.77 -27.00 46.90
C HIS A 516 40.60 -26.69 45.67
N ILE A 517 40.23 -25.63 44.94
CA ILE A 517 40.91 -25.18 43.74
C ILE A 517 41.41 -23.74 43.96
N ALA A 518 42.71 -23.54 43.82
CA ALA A 518 43.40 -22.30 44.19
C ALA A 518 43.27 -21.19 43.12
N PHE A 519 42.03 -20.78 42.80
CA PHE A 519 41.78 -19.69 41.85
C PHE A 519 42.31 -18.33 42.31
N ARG A 520 42.67 -18.15 43.58
CA ARG A 520 43.16 -16.86 44.11
C ARG A 520 44.66 -16.65 43.92
N ASP A 521 45.38 -17.66 43.46
CA ASP A 521 46.86 -17.62 43.38
C ASP A 521 47.37 -16.66 42.28
N SER A 522 46.53 -16.35 41.28
CA SER A 522 46.77 -15.28 40.31
C SER A 522 45.50 -14.50 39.99
N LYS A 523 45.65 -13.23 39.59
CA LYS A 523 44.54 -12.40 39.13
C LYS A 523 43.85 -13.00 37.91
N LEU A 524 44.60 -13.63 37.01
CA LEU A 524 44.04 -14.29 35.82
C LEU A 524 43.12 -15.45 36.21
N THR A 525 43.58 -16.38 37.05
CA THR A 525 42.74 -17.50 37.47
C THR A 525 41.56 -17.04 38.30
N TYR A 526 41.74 -15.98 39.11
CA TYR A 526 40.65 -15.43 39.89
C TYR A 526 39.57 -14.82 39.00
N LEU A 527 39.95 -14.05 37.98
CA LEU A 527 39.03 -13.52 36.97
C LEU A 527 38.27 -14.64 36.26
N LEU A 528 38.99 -15.70 35.87
CA LEU A 528 38.45 -16.85 35.16
C LEU A 528 37.65 -17.83 36.03
N LYS A 529 37.59 -17.63 37.35
CA LYS A 529 36.96 -18.56 38.29
C LYS A 529 35.54 -18.95 37.87
N ASN A 530 34.69 -17.96 37.58
CA ASN A 530 33.29 -18.21 37.20
C ASN A 530 33.16 -18.74 35.76
N ASN A 531 34.19 -18.62 34.91
CA ASN A 531 34.20 -19.26 33.58
C ASN A 531 34.51 -20.76 33.68
N PHE A 532 35.31 -21.19 34.65
CA PHE A 532 35.66 -22.60 34.87
C PHE A 532 34.70 -23.33 35.83
N LEU A 533 34.31 -22.69 36.94
CA LEU A 533 33.37 -23.30 37.91
C LEU A 533 31.91 -23.03 37.59
N GLY A 534 31.64 -21.94 36.87
CA GLY A 534 30.28 -21.58 36.48
C GLY A 534 29.84 -22.32 35.23
N LYS A 535 28.67 -21.91 34.76
CA LYS A 535 27.98 -22.54 33.64
C LYS A 535 28.28 -21.81 32.32
N SER A 536 29.57 -21.69 32.02
CA SER A 536 30.10 -21.04 30.81
C SER A 536 30.50 -22.08 29.77
N ARG A 537 30.43 -21.70 28.50
CA ARG A 537 30.98 -22.48 27.39
C ARG A 537 32.37 -21.96 27.06
N THR A 538 33.37 -22.83 27.08
CA THR A 538 34.76 -22.40 27.05
C THR A 538 35.52 -22.99 25.87
N ILE A 539 36.27 -22.15 25.14
CA ILE A 539 37.17 -22.58 24.07
C ILE A 539 38.59 -22.12 24.38
N MET A 540 39.52 -23.06 24.29
CA MET A 540 40.95 -22.77 24.26
C MET A 540 41.44 -22.89 22.82
N ILE A 541 42.05 -21.83 22.27
CA ILE A 541 42.74 -21.88 20.99
C ILE A 541 44.24 -21.90 21.27
N VAL A 542 44.89 -23.04 21.08
CA VAL A 542 46.35 -23.15 21.17
C VAL A 542 46.98 -22.77 19.83
N ASN A 543 47.67 -21.64 19.85
CA ASN A 543 48.46 -21.12 18.74
C ASN A 543 49.87 -21.69 18.79
N VAL A 544 50.31 -22.31 17.70
CA VAL A 544 51.65 -22.91 17.61
C VAL A 544 52.42 -22.40 16.40
N SER A 545 53.74 -22.31 16.58
CA SER A 545 54.64 -22.01 15.49
C SER A 545 55.03 -23.30 14.77
N PRO A 546 55.00 -23.33 13.43
CA PRO A 546 55.53 -24.43 12.66
C PRO A 546 57.06 -24.38 12.51
N ASP A 547 57.78 -23.43 13.11
CA ASP A 547 59.23 -23.21 12.91
C ASP A 547 60.12 -24.03 13.88
N TRP A 548 61.25 -24.57 13.40
CA TRP A 548 62.14 -25.48 14.17
C TRP A 548 62.59 -24.91 15.51
N MET A 549 63.01 -23.64 15.50
CA MET A 549 63.51 -22.92 16.67
C MET A 549 62.48 -22.86 17.81
N HIS A 550 61.22 -23.14 17.51
CA HIS A 550 60.10 -23.10 18.43
C HIS A 550 59.56 -24.50 18.78
N LEU A 551 60.20 -25.57 18.30
CA LEU A 551 59.71 -26.94 18.44
C LEU A 551 59.40 -27.33 19.89
N ASN A 552 60.33 -27.06 20.81
CA ASN A 552 60.15 -27.40 22.23
C ASN A 552 58.94 -26.70 22.85
N GLU A 553 58.76 -25.42 22.55
CA GLU A 553 57.65 -24.61 23.06
C GLU A 553 56.31 -24.96 22.40
N THR A 554 56.32 -25.29 21.10
CA THR A 554 55.18 -25.88 20.40
C THR A 554 54.75 -27.19 21.07
N ILE A 555 55.69 -28.10 21.35
CA ILE A 555 55.40 -29.37 22.03
C ILE A 555 54.85 -29.13 23.44
N CYS A 556 55.44 -28.20 24.21
CA CYS A 556 54.95 -27.82 25.53
C CYS A 556 53.51 -27.28 25.47
N SER A 557 53.23 -26.42 24.50
CA SER A 557 51.91 -25.82 24.31
C SER A 557 50.86 -26.87 23.95
N LEU A 558 51.19 -27.81 23.06
CA LEU A 558 50.30 -28.91 22.67
C LEU A 558 50.05 -29.89 23.81
N ARG A 559 51.07 -30.23 24.60
CA ARG A 559 50.92 -31.08 25.81
C ARG A 559 49.97 -30.45 26.83
N PHE A 560 50.19 -29.17 27.13
CA PHE A 560 49.34 -28.44 28.06
C PHE A 560 47.88 -28.44 27.58
N SER A 561 47.65 -28.09 26.32
CA SER A 561 46.32 -27.97 25.73
C SER A 561 45.60 -29.33 25.63
N SER A 562 46.33 -30.40 25.33
CA SER A 562 45.81 -31.76 25.34
C SER A 562 45.36 -32.21 26.74
N ASN A 563 46.02 -31.72 27.80
CA ASN A 563 45.59 -31.93 29.17
C ASN A 563 44.32 -31.14 29.51
N VAL A 564 44.22 -29.87 29.05
CA VAL A 564 43.01 -29.04 29.25
C VAL A 564 41.75 -29.72 28.70
N LYS A 565 41.85 -30.43 27.57
CA LYS A 565 40.72 -31.17 26.96
C LYS A 565 40.12 -32.24 27.90
N GLN A 566 40.87 -32.71 28.89
CA GLN A 566 40.41 -33.72 29.85
C GLN A 566 39.53 -33.12 30.97
N CYS A 567 39.48 -31.79 31.10
CA CYS A 567 38.61 -31.11 32.06
C CYS A 567 37.13 -31.37 31.76
N ARG A 568 36.38 -31.81 32.77
CA ARG A 568 34.91 -31.86 32.72
C ARG A 568 34.35 -30.71 33.57
N LEU A 569 33.84 -29.66 32.95
CA LEU A 569 33.11 -28.60 33.67
C LEU A 569 31.62 -28.94 33.81
N GLY A 570 30.92 -28.18 34.66
CA GLY A 570 29.47 -28.25 34.77
C GLY A 570 28.75 -27.82 33.49
N LYS A 571 27.52 -28.30 33.29
CA LYS A 571 26.69 -27.97 32.13
C LYS A 571 26.40 -26.46 32.09
N ALA A 572 26.59 -25.82 30.93
CA ALA A 572 26.28 -24.42 30.71
C ALA A 572 24.76 -24.17 30.85
N THR A 573 24.36 -23.00 31.37
CA THR A 573 22.94 -22.60 31.45
C THR A 573 22.79 -21.16 31.03
N SER A 574 21.65 -20.87 30.39
CA SER A 574 21.29 -19.51 30.03
C SER A 574 20.81 -18.71 31.25
N ASN A 575 21.29 -17.47 31.34
CA ASN A 575 20.85 -16.47 32.30
C ASN A 575 19.55 -15.83 31.79
N VAL A 576 18.44 -16.55 31.96
CA VAL A 576 17.10 -16.08 31.64
C VAL A 576 16.38 -15.75 32.94
N HIS A 577 16.06 -14.47 33.14
CA HIS A 577 15.18 -14.06 34.22
C HIS A 577 13.74 -14.19 33.73
N LYS A 578 13.08 -15.29 34.12
CA LYS A 578 11.63 -15.42 34.00
C LYS A 578 11.01 -14.76 35.22
N ASN A 579 10.22 -13.72 35.02
CA ASN A 579 9.29 -13.29 36.07
C ASN A 579 8.14 -14.31 36.10
N VAL A 580 7.91 -14.87 37.28
CA VAL A 580 6.66 -15.58 37.65
C VAL A 580 5.51 -14.59 37.60
#